data_AF-B4VJE5-F1
#
_entry.id   AF-B4VJE5-F1
#
_cell.length_a   1.000
_cell.length_b   1.000
_cell.length_c   1.000
_cell.angle_alpha   90.00
_cell.angle_beta   90.00
_cell.angle_gamma   90.00
#
_symmetry.space_group_name_H-M   'P 1'
#
loop_
_entity.id
_entity.type
_entity.pdbx_description
1 polymer ?
#
loop_
_entity_poly.entity_id
_entity_poly.type
_entity_poly.pdbx_seq_one_letter_code
_entity_poly.pdbx_strand_id
1 'polypeptide(L)'
;MLLGILNPQQQSLVGMLGSPLQASEVVKVTHNGRTTYAYTFSAARSTLSSNDGTNSHTGVYDPQFTLDPVDVPEPSILLGLIGVGGLVAAKRQSKKS
;
A
#
# COMPACT_ATOMS: atom_id res chain seq x y z
N MET A 1 2.34 -41.38 17.26
CA MET A 1 1.08 -41.19 18.02
C MET A 1 1.34 -40.24 19.20
N LEU A 2 1.53 -38.94 18.94
CA LEU A 2 1.86 -37.94 19.97
C LEU A 2 0.71 -36.94 20.24
N LEU A 3 -0.38 -36.98 19.46
CA LEU A 3 -1.50 -36.03 19.57
C LEU A 3 -2.48 -36.33 20.72
N GLY A 4 -2.44 -37.53 21.31
CA GLY A 4 -3.41 -37.95 22.34
C GLY A 4 -3.17 -37.37 23.75
N ILE A 5 -2.10 -36.59 23.95
CA ILE A 5 -1.64 -36.13 25.28
C ILE A 5 -1.73 -34.61 25.45
N LEU A 6 -2.21 -33.89 24.43
CA LEU A 6 -2.26 -32.42 24.43
C LEU A 6 -3.66 -31.93 24.80
N ASN A 7 -3.72 -30.89 25.61
CA ASN A 7 -4.99 -30.22 25.91
C ASN A 7 -5.52 -29.47 24.67
N PRO A 8 -6.81 -29.08 24.62
CA PRO A 8 -7.41 -28.46 23.43
C PRO A 8 -6.72 -27.15 23.00
N GLN A 9 -6.16 -26.40 23.96
CA GLN A 9 -5.42 -25.16 23.69
C GLN A 9 -4.06 -25.45 23.03
N GLN A 10 -3.37 -26.50 23.46
CA GLN A 10 -2.13 -26.99 22.88
C GLN A 10 -2.37 -27.62 21.49
N GLN A 11 -3.49 -28.31 21.30
CA GLN A 11 -3.88 -28.84 19.98
C GLN A 11 -4.19 -27.72 19.00
N SER A 12 -4.80 -26.61 19.45
CA SER A 12 -5.00 -25.41 18.64
C SER A 12 -3.67 -24.78 18.21
N LEU A 13 -2.70 -24.70 19.12
CA LEU A 13 -1.36 -24.19 18.81
C LEU A 13 -0.62 -25.11 17.83
N VAL A 14 -0.71 -26.44 18.00
CA VAL A 14 -0.11 -27.42 17.07
C VAL A 14 -0.82 -27.44 15.72
N GLY A 15 -2.13 -27.21 15.68
CA GLY A 15 -2.89 -27.01 14.43
C GLY A 15 -2.48 -25.74 13.68
N MET A 16 -2.12 -24.68 14.40
CA MET A 16 -1.52 -23.48 13.81
C MET A 16 -0.09 -23.73 13.29
N LEU A 17 0.68 -24.62 13.93
CA LEU A 17 2.02 -25.04 13.45
C LEU A 17 1.98 -25.92 12.18
N GLY A 18 0.83 -26.52 11.86
CA GLY A 18 0.64 -27.31 10.63
C GLY A 18 0.45 -26.45 9.38
N SER A 19 0.21 -25.14 9.54
CA SER A 19 0.08 -24.18 8.45
C SER A 19 1.32 -23.29 8.39
N PRO A 20 1.82 -22.93 7.19
CA PRO A 20 2.92 -21.98 7.08
C PRO A 20 2.57 -20.66 7.78
N LEU A 21 3.46 -20.16 8.63
CA LEU A 21 3.30 -18.85 9.25
C LEU A 21 3.38 -17.78 8.16
N GLN A 22 2.28 -17.06 7.94
CA GLN A 22 2.25 -15.89 7.06
C GLN A 22 2.31 -14.63 7.91
N ALA A 23 3.33 -13.82 7.72
CA ALA A 23 3.49 -12.54 8.38
C ALA A 23 4.18 -11.56 7.43
N SER A 24 3.58 -10.39 7.24
CA SER A 24 4.22 -9.31 6.51
C SER A 24 5.31 -8.64 7.36
N GLU A 25 6.19 -7.89 6.70
CA GLU A 25 6.98 -6.87 7.38
C GLU A 25 6.05 -5.81 8.03
N VAL A 26 6.53 -5.17 9.09
CA VAL A 26 5.86 -4.02 9.70
C VAL A 26 6.31 -2.76 8.98
N VAL A 27 5.36 -2.07 8.34
CA VAL A 27 5.64 -0.82 7.62
C VAL A 27 5.22 0.36 8.48
N LYS A 28 6.15 1.28 8.77
CA LYS A 28 5.87 2.56 9.43
C LYS A 28 5.61 3.63 8.38
N VAL A 29 4.45 4.24 8.42
CA VAL A 29 4.07 5.35 7.54
C VAL A 29 3.91 6.61 8.37
N THR A 30 4.46 7.73 7.91
CA THR A 30 4.25 9.04 8.54
C THR A 30 3.74 10.00 7.48
N HIS A 31 2.54 10.54 7.69
CA HIS A 31 1.87 11.44 6.76
C HIS A 31 1.14 12.53 7.56
N ASN A 32 1.26 13.79 7.16
CA ASN A 32 0.68 14.94 7.88
C ASN A 32 0.95 14.96 9.40
N GLY A 33 2.16 14.55 9.81
CA GLY A 33 2.55 14.49 11.21
C GLY A 33 1.91 13.33 12.00
N ARG A 34 1.08 12.49 11.37
CA ARG A 34 0.51 11.28 11.96
C ARG A 34 1.31 10.05 11.53
N THR A 35 1.71 9.25 12.50
CA THR A 35 2.38 7.96 12.26
C THR A 35 1.39 6.82 12.40
N THR A 36 1.39 5.90 11.43
CA THR A 36 0.66 4.63 11.47
C THR A 36 1.61 3.47 11.18
N TYR A 37 1.26 2.29 11.68
CA TYR A 37 1.97 1.05 11.42
C TYR A 37 1.00 0.09 10.73
N ALA A 38 1.40 -0.48 9.61
CA ALA A 38 0.59 -1.41 8.86
C ALA A 38 1.30 -2.76 8.75
N TYR A 39 0.52 -3.83 8.92
CA TYR A 39 0.96 -5.21 8.84
C TYR A 39 -0.24 -6.09 8.49
N THR A 40 0.01 -7.29 7.97
CA THR A 40 -1.01 -8.31 7.72
C THR A 40 -0.43 -9.70 7.92
N PHE A 41 -1.26 -10.62 8.41
CA PHE A 41 -0.96 -12.05 8.52
C PHE A 41 -1.68 -12.88 7.45
N SER A 42 -2.21 -12.21 6.43
CA SER A 42 -2.90 -12.83 5.30
C SER A 42 -2.21 -12.40 4.01
N ALA A 43 -1.57 -13.35 3.33
CA ALA A 43 -0.93 -13.11 2.04
C ALA A 43 -1.88 -13.46 0.88
N ALA A 44 -1.87 -12.65 -0.18
CA ALA A 44 -2.36 -13.08 -1.48
C ALA A 44 -1.35 -14.05 -2.13
N ARG A 45 -1.81 -14.95 -3.00
CA ARG A 45 -0.92 -15.88 -3.69
C ARG A 45 -0.03 -15.12 -4.69
N SER A 46 1.28 -15.27 -4.54
CA SER A 46 2.27 -14.71 -5.46
C SER A 46 2.26 -15.43 -6.80
N THR A 47 2.52 -14.69 -7.87
CA THR A 47 2.85 -15.24 -9.19
C THR A 47 4.32 -15.61 -9.32
N LEU A 48 5.13 -15.28 -8.30
CA LEU A 48 6.55 -15.58 -8.22
C LEU A 48 6.79 -16.80 -7.34
N SER A 49 7.77 -17.61 -7.74
CA SER A 49 8.28 -18.74 -6.96
C SER A 49 9.79 -18.81 -7.15
N SER A 50 10.53 -19.07 -6.07
CA SER A 50 11.98 -19.29 -6.16
C SER A 50 12.31 -20.52 -7.01
N ASN A 51 13.42 -20.46 -7.77
CA ASN A 51 13.92 -21.56 -8.61
C ASN A 51 15.03 -22.38 -7.94
N ASP A 52 15.33 -22.11 -6.67
CA ASP A 52 16.29 -22.85 -5.83
C ASP A 52 15.74 -24.21 -5.31
N GLY A 53 14.55 -24.62 -5.78
CA GLY A 53 13.87 -25.84 -5.35
C GLY A 53 13.10 -25.71 -4.03
N THR A 54 13.12 -24.55 -3.37
CA THR A 54 12.43 -24.33 -2.09
C THR A 54 10.98 -23.88 -2.25
N ASN A 55 10.57 -23.42 -3.45
CA ASN A 55 9.27 -22.80 -3.69
C ASN A 55 8.93 -21.71 -2.65
N SER A 56 9.94 -20.92 -2.26
CA SER A 56 9.80 -19.77 -1.38
C SER A 56 9.22 -18.55 -2.11
N HIS A 57 8.86 -17.49 -1.36
CA HIS A 57 8.29 -16.23 -1.88
C HIS A 57 6.91 -16.34 -2.54
N THR A 58 6.06 -17.24 -2.04
CA THR A 58 4.74 -17.55 -2.59
C THR A 58 3.60 -16.64 -2.12
N GLY A 59 3.88 -15.66 -1.28
CA GLY A 59 2.89 -14.70 -0.73
C GLY A 59 3.21 -13.25 -1.09
N VAL A 60 2.18 -12.48 -1.46
CA VAL A 60 2.22 -11.02 -1.62
C VAL A 60 1.42 -10.39 -0.48
N TYR A 61 2.03 -9.43 0.21
CA TYR A 61 1.41 -8.72 1.32
C TYR A 61 1.09 -7.29 0.89
N ASP A 62 -0.19 -6.92 0.94
CA ASP A 62 -0.66 -5.57 0.59
C ASP A 62 -1.37 -4.94 1.81
N PRO A 63 -0.59 -4.36 2.75
CA PRO A 63 -1.18 -3.63 3.86
C PRO A 63 -1.92 -2.40 3.34
N GLN A 64 -3.22 -2.33 3.60
CA GLN A 64 -4.02 -1.17 3.21
C GLN A 64 -3.64 0.05 4.05
N PHE A 65 -3.42 1.18 3.39
CA PHE A 65 -3.17 2.47 4.03
C PHE A 65 -4.33 3.41 3.76
N THR A 66 -4.92 3.94 4.81
CA THR A 66 -5.80 5.11 4.68
C THR A 66 -4.94 6.35 4.91
N LEU A 67 -4.67 7.08 3.84
CA LEU A 67 -4.03 8.39 3.91
C LEU A 67 -5.11 9.45 3.78
N ASP A 68 -5.04 10.45 4.65
CA ASP A 68 -5.88 11.63 4.49
C ASP A 68 -5.53 12.31 3.16
N PRO A 69 -6.51 12.62 2.30
CA PRO A 69 -6.26 13.35 1.05
C PRO A 69 -5.53 14.65 1.35
N VAL A 70 -4.56 15.00 0.49
CA VAL A 70 -3.91 16.31 0.54
C VAL A 70 -4.68 17.23 -0.38
N ASP A 71 -5.05 18.40 0.12
CA ASP A 71 -5.61 19.47 -0.70
C ASP A 71 -4.57 19.89 -1.74
N VAL A 72 -4.86 19.53 -2.99
CA VAL A 72 -4.09 19.98 -4.15
C VAL A 72 -4.90 21.06 -4.88
N PRO A 73 -4.27 22.11 -5.43
CA PRO A 73 -4.98 23.09 -6.22
C PRO A 73 -5.80 22.44 -7.33
N GLU A 74 -7.06 22.84 -7.48
CA GLU A 74 -7.92 22.28 -8.51
C GLU A 74 -7.33 22.52 -9.91
N PRO A 75 -7.37 21.53 -10.83
CA PRO A 75 -6.88 21.70 -12.20
C PRO A 75 -7.50 22.90 -12.93
N SER A 76 -8.75 23.25 -12.58
CA SER A 76 -9.50 24.40 -13.07
C SER A 76 -8.80 25.73 -12.80
N ILE A 77 -8.14 25.88 -11.64
CA ILE A 77 -7.41 27.10 -11.24
C ILE A 77 -6.21 27.31 -12.17
N LEU A 78 -5.47 26.25 -12.45
CA LEU A 78 -4.33 26.31 -13.35
C LEU A 78 -4.77 26.62 -14.79
N LEU A 79 -5.83 25.96 -15.26
CA LEU A 79 -6.41 26.25 -16.57
C LEU A 79 -6.93 27.69 -16.68
N GLY A 80 -7.56 28.20 -15.62
CA GLY A 80 -8.00 29.59 -15.54
C GLY A 80 -6.83 30.57 -15.62
N LEU A 81 -5.74 30.33 -14.90
CA LEU A 81 -4.51 31.13 -14.96
C LEU A 81 -3.88 31.11 -16.35
N ILE A 82 -3.82 29.95 -16.99
CA ILE A 82 -3.32 29.82 -18.37
C ILE A 82 -4.21 30.60 -19.34
N GLY A 83 -5.54 30.48 -19.22
CA GLY A 83 -6.49 31.20 -20.06
C GLY A 83 -6.36 32.73 -19.92
N VAL A 84 -6.33 33.23 -18.68
CA VAL A 84 -6.15 34.67 -18.40
C VAL A 84 -4.79 35.16 -18.89
N GLY A 85 -3.72 34.42 -18.61
CA GLY A 85 -2.37 34.75 -19.07
C GLY A 85 -2.27 34.80 -20.59
N GLY A 86 -2.88 33.85 -21.29
CA GLY A 86 -2.96 33.80 -22.74
C GLY A 86 -3.70 35.00 -23.33
N LEU A 87 -4.84 35.40 -22.76
CA LEU A 87 -5.59 36.59 -23.18
C LEU A 87 -4.78 37.88 -22.99
N VAL A 88 -4.09 38.02 -21.85
CA VAL A 88 -3.25 39.20 -21.59
C VAL A 88 -2.08 39.27 -22.58
N ALA A 89 -1.42 38.14 -22.85
CA ALA A 89 -0.33 38.06 -23.83
C ALA A 89 -0.81 38.44 -25.23
N ALA A 90 -1.95 37.89 -25.68
CA ALA A 90 -2.56 38.22 -26.96
C ALA A 90 -2.89 39.72 -27.09
N LYS A 91 -3.54 40.31 -26.07
CA LYS A 91 -3.85 41.76 -26.06
C LYS A 91 -2.61 42.65 -26.13
N ARG A 92 -1.50 42.25 -25.51
CA ARG A 92 -0.22 43.00 -25.58
C ARG A 92 0.40 42.93 -26.97
N GLN A 93 0.32 41.78 -27.66
CA GLN A 93 0.80 41.65 -29.04
C GLN A 93 -0.03 42.50 -30.00
N SER A 94 -1.36 42.46 -29.90
CA SER A 94 -2.25 43.25 -30.77
C SER A 94 -2.12 44.76 -30.61
N LYS A 95 -1.63 45.27 -29.47
CA LYS A 95 -1.37 46.70 -29.24
C LYS A 95 0.00 47.18 -29.74
N LYS A 96 0.89 46.26 -30.11
CA LYS A 96 2.26 46.56 -30.57
C LYS A 96 2.36 46.60 -32.11
N SER A 97 1.32 46.13 -32.81
CA SER A 97 1.06 46.32 -34.24
C SER A 97 0.17 47.53 -34.46
#